data_AF-A0A6S7FM44-F1
#
_entry.id   AF-A0A6S7FM44-F1
#
_cell.length_a   1.000
_cell.length_b   1.000
_cell.length_c   1.000
_cell.angle_alpha   90.00
_cell.angle_beta   90.00
_cell.angle_gamma   90.00
#
_symmetry.space_group_name_H-M   'P 1'
#
loop_
_entity.id
_entity.type
_entity.pdbx_description
1 polymer ?
#
loop_
_entity_poly.entity_id
_entity_poly.type
_entity_poly.pdbx_seq_one_letter_code
_entity_poly.pdbx_strand_id
1 'polypeptide(L)'
;MYVDSQGRKIIGFNFNLDETDAKAILAHYEADYDKIVNGTPTDLTTPCDCKAVTCLNQNQIEDIFDESIAQAFGNAKRVLPSFESLCCTVQKTVVDIAFVLGNSTFSTYEQFFTWIEYQNWQAASDFLSATKWCQVEDSARCYSDANNLRYQGCPCFGQFPNKCYYAVSSCCQEGQSCCNGKLLNICGDTW
;
A
#
# COMPACT_ATOMS: atom_id res chain seq x y z
N MET A 1 -18.17 -11.53 -4.83
CA MET A 1 -17.82 -10.10 -4.94
C MET A 1 -18.60 -9.36 -3.88
N TYR A 2 -18.00 -8.37 -3.26
CA TYR A 2 -18.64 -7.47 -2.30
C TYR A 2 -18.32 -6.02 -2.69
N VAL A 3 -19.05 -5.07 -2.10
CA VAL A 3 -18.85 -3.64 -2.34
C VAL A 3 -18.18 -3.04 -1.12
N ASP A 4 -17.10 -2.29 -1.33
CA ASP A 4 -16.39 -1.63 -0.24
C ASP A 4 -17.08 -0.34 0.22
N SER A 5 -16.50 0.31 1.24
CA SER A 5 -17.00 1.59 1.78
C SER A 5 -16.93 2.76 0.78
N GLN A 6 -16.18 2.61 -0.32
CA GLN A 6 -16.11 3.58 -1.42
C GLN A 6 -17.10 3.29 -2.55
N GLY A 7 -17.81 2.15 -2.51
CA GLY A 7 -18.71 1.73 -3.58
C GLY A 7 -18.03 0.92 -4.68
N ARG A 8 -16.75 0.56 -4.54
CA ARG A 8 -15.99 -0.23 -5.51
C ARG A 8 -16.36 -1.71 -5.39
N LYS A 9 -16.41 -2.41 -6.52
CA LYS A 9 -16.63 -3.85 -6.53
C LYS A 9 -15.32 -4.57 -6.30
N ILE A 10 -15.27 -5.42 -5.28
CA ILE A 10 -14.06 -6.13 -4.89
C ILE A 10 -14.31 -7.64 -4.69
N ILE A 11 -13.28 -8.45 -4.89
CA ILE A 11 -13.35 -9.91 -4.71
C ILE A 11 -12.08 -10.48 -4.08
N GLY A 12 -12.19 -11.66 -3.46
CA GLY A 12 -11.07 -12.29 -2.77
C GLY A 12 -10.52 -11.39 -1.67
N PHE A 13 -9.20 -11.26 -1.62
CA PHE A 13 -8.52 -10.29 -0.76
C PHE A 13 -8.38 -8.96 -1.49
N ASN A 14 -9.38 -8.08 -1.36
CA ASN A 14 -9.36 -6.69 -1.80
C ASN A 14 -9.00 -6.46 -3.30
N PHE A 15 -9.21 -7.44 -4.17
CA PHE A 15 -8.95 -7.28 -5.60
C PHE A 15 -9.97 -6.35 -6.23
N ASN A 16 -9.52 -5.18 -6.72
CA ASN A 16 -10.38 -4.15 -7.29
C ASN A 16 -10.83 -4.51 -8.71
N LEU A 17 -12.12 -4.81 -8.88
CA LEU A 17 -12.70 -5.19 -10.17
C LEU A 17 -12.86 -4.01 -11.14
N ASP A 18 -12.68 -2.78 -10.65
CA ASP A 18 -12.76 -1.57 -11.48
C ASP A 18 -11.40 -1.19 -12.10
N GLU A 19 -10.29 -1.88 -11.75
CA GLU A 19 -9.00 -1.67 -12.40
C GLU A 19 -9.02 -2.15 -13.86
N THR A 20 -8.27 -1.44 -14.72
CA THR A 20 -8.34 -1.64 -16.18
C THR A 20 -7.92 -3.03 -16.64
N ASP A 21 -7.06 -3.71 -15.88
CA ASP A 21 -6.53 -5.04 -16.13
C ASP A 21 -7.28 -6.14 -15.37
N ALA A 22 -8.24 -5.81 -14.50
CA ALA A 22 -8.94 -6.76 -13.66
C ALA A 22 -9.58 -7.91 -14.45
N LYS A 23 -10.17 -7.59 -15.61
CA LYS A 23 -10.76 -8.59 -16.51
C LYS A 23 -9.72 -9.55 -17.09
N ALA A 24 -8.54 -9.06 -17.43
CA ALA A 24 -7.46 -9.87 -17.98
C ALA A 24 -6.85 -10.78 -16.92
N ILE A 25 -6.64 -10.26 -15.70
CA ILE A 25 -6.13 -11.02 -14.56
C ILE A 25 -7.08 -12.16 -14.19
N LEU A 26 -8.38 -11.88 -14.04
CA LEU A 26 -9.36 -12.94 -13.74
C LEU A 26 -9.41 -14.00 -14.84
N ALA A 27 -9.37 -13.59 -16.11
CA ALA A 27 -9.36 -14.52 -17.23
C ALA A 27 -8.11 -15.42 -17.23
N HIS A 28 -6.95 -14.91 -16.80
CA HIS A 28 -5.72 -15.69 -16.68
C HIS A 28 -5.87 -16.86 -15.70
N TYR A 29 -6.61 -16.66 -14.60
CA TYR A 29 -6.90 -17.68 -13.58
C TYR A 29 -8.24 -18.38 -13.76
N GLU A 30 -8.76 -18.40 -14.99
CA GLU A 30 -10.02 -19.08 -15.36
C GLU A 30 -11.25 -18.59 -14.55
N ALA A 31 -11.23 -17.35 -14.09
CA ALA A 31 -12.34 -16.70 -13.42
C ALA A 31 -13.14 -15.81 -14.38
N ASP A 32 -14.46 -15.94 -14.36
CA ASP A 32 -15.36 -15.21 -15.26
C ASP A 32 -15.69 -13.82 -14.70
N TYR A 33 -14.92 -12.82 -15.13
CA TYR A 33 -15.09 -11.41 -14.72
C TYR A 33 -16.53 -10.91 -14.92
N ASP A 34 -17.14 -11.20 -16.07
CA ASP A 34 -18.46 -10.66 -16.40
C ASP A 34 -19.54 -11.28 -15.51
N LYS A 35 -19.46 -12.58 -15.19
CA LYS A 35 -20.37 -13.20 -14.20
C LYS A 35 -20.15 -12.68 -12.78
N ILE A 36 -18.90 -12.44 -12.39
CA ILE A 36 -18.56 -11.93 -11.07
C ILE A 36 -19.08 -10.50 -10.88
N VAL A 37 -18.82 -9.60 -11.82
CA VAL A 37 -19.13 -8.17 -11.69
C VAL A 37 -20.63 -7.89 -11.82
N ASN A 38 -21.36 -8.71 -12.59
CA ASN A 38 -22.80 -8.59 -12.78
C ASN A 38 -23.61 -9.40 -11.76
N GLY A 39 -22.95 -10.22 -10.94
CA GLY A 39 -23.60 -10.95 -9.85
C GLY A 39 -24.03 -10.03 -8.69
N THR A 40 -24.98 -10.51 -7.89
CA THR A 40 -25.41 -9.82 -6.67
C THR A 40 -24.25 -9.72 -5.68
N PRO A 41 -23.93 -8.54 -5.13
CA PRO A 41 -22.92 -8.40 -4.08
C PRO A 41 -23.25 -9.25 -2.85
N THR A 42 -22.23 -9.88 -2.28
CA THR A 42 -22.31 -10.61 -1.01
C THR A 42 -21.96 -9.67 0.13
N ASP A 43 -22.72 -9.69 1.23
CA ASP A 43 -22.37 -8.94 2.45
C ASP A 43 -21.14 -9.57 3.12
N LEU A 44 -20.18 -8.74 3.54
CA LEU A 44 -18.92 -9.18 4.19
C LEU A 44 -19.12 -10.02 5.45
N THR A 45 -20.25 -9.86 6.13
CA THR A 45 -20.59 -10.58 7.35
C THR A 45 -21.34 -11.89 7.10
N THR A 46 -21.67 -12.18 5.83
CA THR A 46 -22.48 -13.32 5.44
C THR A 46 -21.63 -14.35 4.68
N PRO A 47 -21.68 -15.65 5.04
CA PRO A 47 -21.04 -16.70 4.27
C PRO A 47 -21.50 -16.68 2.81
N CYS A 48 -20.57 -16.80 1.87
CA CYS A 48 -20.88 -16.77 0.45
C CYS A 48 -21.64 -18.04 0.01
N ASP A 49 -22.81 -17.88 -0.61
CA ASP A 49 -23.54 -18.98 -1.25
C ASP A 49 -23.15 -19.12 -2.72
N CYS A 50 -22.16 -19.97 -2.99
CA CYS A 50 -21.64 -20.23 -4.32
C CYS A 50 -22.61 -20.95 -5.27
N LYS A 51 -23.82 -21.31 -4.81
CA LYS A 51 -24.90 -21.77 -5.70
C LYS A 51 -25.71 -20.60 -6.27
N ALA A 52 -25.76 -19.49 -5.54
CA ALA A 52 -26.52 -18.30 -5.92
C ALA A 52 -25.67 -17.27 -6.68
N VAL A 53 -24.36 -17.24 -6.42
CA VAL A 53 -23.42 -16.30 -7.05
C VAL A 53 -22.18 -17.03 -7.57
N THR A 54 -21.45 -16.38 -8.49
CA THR A 54 -20.16 -16.90 -8.95
C THR A 54 -19.09 -16.69 -7.87
N CYS A 55 -18.47 -17.78 -7.44
CA CYS A 55 -17.37 -17.77 -6.48
C CYS A 55 -16.03 -18.04 -7.17
N LEU A 56 -14.97 -17.48 -6.60
CA LEU A 56 -13.62 -17.97 -6.81
C LEU A 56 -13.40 -19.21 -5.93
N ASN A 57 -12.61 -20.15 -6.41
CA ASN A 57 -12.08 -21.22 -5.57
C ASN A 57 -10.84 -20.75 -4.79
N GLN A 58 -10.35 -21.58 -3.86
CA GLN A 58 -9.23 -21.20 -2.99
C GLN A 58 -7.96 -20.86 -3.77
N ASN A 59 -7.58 -21.68 -4.76
CA ASN A 59 -6.38 -21.44 -5.56
C ASN A 59 -6.51 -20.12 -6.34
N GLN A 60 -7.67 -19.85 -6.94
CA GLN A 60 -7.91 -18.58 -7.61
C GLN A 60 -7.77 -17.39 -6.66
N ILE A 61 -8.26 -17.49 -5.42
CA ILE A 61 -8.13 -16.42 -4.42
C ILE A 61 -6.65 -16.17 -4.08
N GLU A 62 -5.88 -17.24 -3.86
CA GLU A 62 -4.44 -17.16 -3.54
C GLU A 62 -3.65 -16.60 -4.73
N ASP A 63 -3.84 -17.15 -5.93
CA ASP A 63 -3.12 -16.73 -7.13
C ASP A 63 -3.41 -15.26 -7.51
N ILE A 64 -4.68 -14.83 -7.42
CA ILE A 64 -5.07 -13.43 -7.67
C ILE A 64 -4.47 -12.52 -6.59
N PHE A 65 -4.40 -12.98 -5.35
CA PHE A 65 -3.78 -12.21 -4.27
C PHE A 65 -2.28 -12.04 -4.51
N ASP A 66 -1.56 -13.10 -4.86
CA ASP A 66 -0.13 -13.04 -5.17
C ASP A 66 0.16 -12.11 -6.35
N GLU A 67 -0.65 -12.19 -7.42
CA GLU A 67 -0.57 -11.27 -8.57
C GLU A 67 -0.84 -9.82 -8.14
N SER A 68 -1.82 -9.59 -7.26
CA SER A 68 -2.13 -8.24 -6.74
C SER A 68 -0.97 -7.65 -5.92
N ILE A 69 -0.30 -8.48 -5.12
CA ILE A 69 0.89 -8.06 -4.36
C ILE A 69 2.05 -7.77 -5.33
N ALA A 70 2.27 -8.61 -6.35
CA ALA A 70 3.29 -8.38 -7.37
C ALA A 70 3.06 -7.07 -8.14
N GLN A 71 1.80 -6.75 -8.47
CA GLN A 71 1.43 -5.49 -9.10
C GLN A 71 1.62 -4.30 -8.18
N ALA A 72 1.22 -4.41 -6.90
CA ALA A 72 1.44 -3.37 -5.90
C ALA A 72 2.93 -3.08 -5.71
N PHE A 73 3.76 -4.11 -5.67
CA PHE A 73 5.22 -4.00 -5.62
C PHE A 73 5.80 -3.32 -6.88
N GLY A 74 5.38 -3.77 -8.07
CA GLY A 74 5.78 -3.15 -9.33
C GLY A 74 5.39 -1.68 -9.42
N ASN A 75 4.20 -1.34 -8.91
CA ASN A 75 3.72 0.03 -8.86
C ASN A 75 4.52 0.90 -7.88
N ALA A 76 4.78 0.39 -6.67
CA ALA A 76 5.62 1.06 -5.68
C ALA A 76 7.00 1.41 -6.26
N LYS A 77 7.65 0.47 -6.96
CA LYS A 77 8.92 0.71 -7.66
C LYS A 77 8.82 1.76 -8.76
N ARG A 78 7.70 1.81 -9.47
CA ARG A 78 7.49 2.74 -10.58
C ARG A 78 7.30 4.17 -10.09
N VAL A 79 6.52 4.37 -9.03
CA VAL A 79 6.19 5.73 -8.54
C VAL A 79 7.24 6.29 -7.60
N LEU A 80 8.03 5.42 -6.95
CA LEU A 80 9.03 5.81 -5.97
C LEU A 80 10.42 5.32 -6.42
N PRO A 81 11.20 6.15 -7.11
CA PRO A 81 12.52 5.77 -7.62
C PRO A 81 13.50 5.25 -6.55
N SER A 82 13.40 5.74 -5.31
CA SER A 82 14.23 5.26 -4.20
C SER A 82 13.73 3.98 -3.52
N PHE A 83 12.63 3.37 -3.98
CA PHE A 83 11.95 2.26 -3.32
C PHE A 83 12.90 1.14 -2.88
N GLU A 84 13.78 0.66 -3.75
CA GLU A 84 14.70 -0.45 -3.44
C GLU A 84 15.76 -0.10 -2.39
N SER A 85 16.04 1.19 -2.20
CA SER A 85 16.96 1.65 -1.16
C SER A 85 16.31 1.78 0.22
N LEU A 86 14.98 1.77 0.29
CA LEU A 86 14.30 1.86 1.57
C LEU A 86 14.52 0.58 2.39
N CYS A 87 14.53 0.75 3.70
CA CYS A 87 14.45 -0.33 4.66
C CYS A 87 13.16 -1.14 4.51
N CYS A 88 13.21 -2.37 4.98
CA CYS A 88 12.14 -3.33 4.76
C CYS A 88 10.76 -2.89 5.31
N THR A 89 10.71 -2.22 6.46
CA THR A 89 9.44 -1.73 7.02
C THR A 89 8.76 -0.73 6.09
N VAL A 90 9.51 0.24 5.56
CA VAL A 90 8.94 1.25 4.66
C VAL A 90 8.55 0.62 3.32
N GLN A 91 9.37 -0.28 2.77
CA GLN A 91 8.99 -0.98 1.54
C GLN A 91 7.67 -1.73 1.70
N LYS A 92 7.52 -2.52 2.78
CA LYS A 92 6.29 -3.27 3.08
C LYS A 92 5.08 -2.36 3.24
N THR A 93 5.22 -1.27 3.99
CA THR A 93 4.13 -0.30 4.14
C THR A 93 3.75 0.35 2.81
N VAL A 94 4.71 0.76 1.98
CA VAL A 94 4.41 1.36 0.67
C VAL A 94 3.70 0.37 -0.25
N VAL A 95 4.09 -0.92 -0.23
CA VAL A 95 3.41 -2.00 -0.98
C VAL A 95 1.99 -2.23 -0.45
N ASP A 96 1.80 -2.29 0.87
CA ASP A 96 0.48 -2.48 1.46
C ASP A 96 -0.49 -1.35 1.07
N ILE A 97 -0.01 -0.10 1.12
CA ILE A 97 -0.77 1.07 0.69
C ILE A 97 -1.11 0.98 -0.81
N ALA A 98 -0.15 0.59 -1.65
CA ALA A 98 -0.38 0.41 -3.09
C ALA A 98 -1.44 -0.67 -3.38
N PHE A 99 -1.40 -1.78 -2.64
CA PHE A 99 -2.36 -2.87 -2.74
C PHE A 99 -3.77 -2.43 -2.31
N VAL A 100 -3.90 -1.70 -1.20
CA VAL A 100 -5.22 -1.27 -0.69
C VAL A 100 -5.87 -0.24 -1.58
N LEU A 101 -5.09 0.74 -2.04
CA LEU A 101 -5.61 1.86 -2.83
C LEU A 101 -5.86 1.49 -4.29
N GLY A 102 -5.16 0.46 -4.80
CA GLY A 102 -5.12 0.15 -6.22
C GLY A 102 -4.22 1.13 -6.98
N ASN A 103 -3.90 0.77 -8.22
CA ASN A 103 -2.90 1.48 -9.01
C ASN A 103 -3.29 2.94 -9.28
N SER A 104 -4.56 3.14 -9.63
CA SER A 104 -5.10 4.44 -10.03
C SER A 104 -5.05 5.46 -8.90
N THR A 105 -5.48 5.06 -7.69
CA THR A 105 -5.52 5.95 -6.52
C THR A 105 -4.13 6.13 -5.91
N PHE A 106 -3.35 5.06 -5.79
CA PHE A 106 -2.01 5.13 -5.20
C PHE A 106 -1.12 6.13 -5.96
N SER A 107 -1.17 6.12 -7.28
CA SER A 107 -0.35 7.01 -8.12
C SER A 107 -0.62 8.50 -7.89
N THR A 108 -1.77 8.88 -7.32
CA THR A 108 -2.10 10.29 -7.03
C THR A 108 -1.54 10.77 -5.69
N TYR A 109 -0.91 9.92 -4.90
CA TYR A 109 -0.33 10.26 -3.59
C TYR A 109 1.05 10.94 -3.73
N GLU A 110 1.22 11.86 -4.69
CA GLU A 110 2.51 12.49 -5.03
C GLU A 110 3.21 13.15 -3.83
N GLN A 111 2.43 13.79 -2.96
CA GLN A 111 2.96 14.42 -1.75
C GLN A 111 3.47 13.39 -0.73
N PHE A 112 2.82 12.23 -0.62
CA PHE A 112 3.31 11.12 0.20
C PHE A 112 4.67 10.64 -0.30
N PHE A 113 4.80 10.40 -1.61
CA PHE A 113 6.06 9.96 -2.21
C PHE A 113 7.18 10.98 -2.00
N THR A 114 6.86 12.27 -2.11
CA THR A 114 7.81 13.36 -1.78
C THR A 114 8.33 13.24 -0.34
N TRP A 115 7.46 12.96 0.63
CA TRP A 115 7.89 12.77 2.02
C TRP A 115 8.71 11.50 2.24
N ILE A 116 8.39 10.42 1.53
CA ILE A 116 9.19 9.19 1.56
C ILE A 116 10.59 9.41 0.97
N GLU A 117 10.70 10.12 -0.16
CA GLU A 117 12.00 10.46 -0.78
C GLU A 117 12.87 11.33 0.14
N TYR A 118 12.25 12.28 0.85
CA TYR A 118 12.93 13.06 1.88
C TYR A 118 13.18 12.31 3.18
N GLN A 119 12.74 11.04 3.27
CA GLN A 119 12.80 10.23 4.48
C GLN A 119 12.15 10.94 5.68
N ASN A 120 11.15 11.78 5.41
CA ASN A 120 10.39 12.51 6.41
C ASN A 120 9.20 11.66 6.84
N TRP A 121 9.49 10.67 7.68
CA TRP A 121 8.50 9.69 8.13
C TRP A 121 7.32 10.30 8.88
N GLN A 122 7.58 11.39 9.61
CA GLN A 122 6.57 12.15 10.33
C GLN A 122 5.56 12.76 9.36
N ALA A 123 6.02 13.49 8.35
CA ALA A 123 5.11 14.10 7.37
C ALA A 123 4.43 13.07 6.47
N ALA A 124 5.10 11.96 6.13
CA ALA A 124 4.47 10.85 5.40
C ALA A 124 3.32 10.23 6.21
N SER A 125 3.52 10.02 7.52
CA SER A 125 2.49 9.54 8.45
C SER A 125 1.33 10.52 8.60
N ASP A 126 1.62 11.81 8.76
CA ASP A 126 0.59 12.85 8.90
C ASP A 126 -0.22 13.00 7.61
N PHE A 127 0.43 12.90 6.44
CA PHE A 127 -0.25 12.87 5.14
C PHE A 127 -1.25 11.71 5.08
N LEU A 128 -0.81 10.47 5.36
CA LEU A 128 -1.69 9.30 5.34
C LEU A 128 -2.86 9.47 6.30
N SER A 129 -2.58 9.93 7.53
CA SER A 129 -3.58 10.15 8.57
C SER A 129 -4.68 11.12 8.14
N ALA A 130 -4.37 12.09 7.28
CA ALA A 130 -5.35 13.05 6.75
C ALA A 130 -6.18 12.52 5.57
N THR A 131 -5.82 11.38 4.99
CA THR A 131 -6.54 10.80 3.84
C THR A 131 -7.90 10.24 4.23
N LYS A 132 -8.80 10.15 3.24
CA LYS A 132 -10.11 9.52 3.41
C LYS A 132 -9.99 8.06 3.84
N TRP A 133 -8.96 7.37 3.38
CA TRP A 133 -8.64 5.99 3.76
C TRP A 133 -8.48 5.84 5.28
N CYS A 134 -7.66 6.70 5.91
CA CYS A 134 -7.48 6.72 7.36
C CYS A 134 -8.69 7.23 8.13
N GLN A 135 -9.46 8.16 7.56
CA GLN A 135 -10.56 8.79 8.28
C GLN A 135 -11.83 7.96 8.32
N VAL A 136 -12.19 7.28 7.21
CA VAL A 136 -13.54 6.68 7.09
C VAL A 136 -13.61 5.31 6.41
N GLU A 137 -12.56 4.83 5.75
CA GLU A 137 -12.69 3.63 4.89
C GLU A 137 -12.13 2.37 5.54
N ASP A 138 -10.83 2.37 5.91
CA ASP A 138 -10.16 1.29 6.63
C ASP A 138 -9.14 1.91 7.59
N SER A 139 -9.70 2.60 8.59
CA SER A 139 -8.94 3.44 9.51
C SER A 139 -7.89 2.64 10.30
N ALA A 140 -8.25 1.44 10.78
CA ALA A 140 -7.36 0.62 11.58
C ALA A 140 -6.09 0.22 10.81
N ARG A 141 -6.25 -0.25 9.56
CA ARG A 141 -5.12 -0.61 8.70
C ARG A 141 -4.29 0.61 8.33
N CYS A 142 -4.94 1.68 7.88
CA CYS A 142 -4.26 2.91 7.50
C CYS A 142 -3.44 3.50 8.66
N TYR A 143 -3.99 3.58 9.87
CA TYR A 143 -3.25 4.05 11.05
C TYR A 143 -2.12 3.11 11.45
N SER A 144 -2.25 1.80 11.24
CA SER A 144 -1.14 0.86 11.42
C SER A 144 0.04 1.20 10.49
N ASP A 145 -0.23 1.46 9.20
CA ASP A 145 0.80 1.84 8.23
C ASP A 145 1.39 3.23 8.50
N ALA A 146 0.54 4.20 8.84
CA ALA A 146 1.00 5.52 9.25
C ALA A 146 1.93 5.43 10.48
N ASN A 147 1.64 4.53 11.43
CA ASN A 147 2.48 4.30 12.60
C ASN A 147 3.77 3.54 12.25
N ASN A 148 3.73 2.58 11.33
CA ASN A 148 4.93 1.91 10.83
C ASN A 148 5.90 2.91 10.22
N LEU A 149 5.44 3.86 9.41
CA LEU A 149 6.30 4.93 8.92
C LEU A 149 6.85 5.77 10.08
N ARG A 150 5.96 6.32 10.92
CA ARG A 150 6.34 7.28 11.97
C ARG A 150 7.36 6.73 12.96
N TYR A 151 7.18 5.49 13.40
CA TYR A 151 7.94 4.91 14.50
C TYR A 151 8.92 3.82 14.07
N GLN A 152 8.77 3.28 12.86
CA GLN A 152 9.57 2.17 12.35
C GLN A 152 10.08 2.41 10.91
N GLY A 153 10.08 3.67 10.44
CA GLY A 153 10.74 4.11 9.22
C GLY A 153 12.23 3.74 9.16
N CYS A 154 12.91 4.10 8.07
CA CYS A 154 14.29 3.66 7.90
C CYS A 154 15.23 4.30 8.94
N PRO A 155 16.30 3.58 9.35
CA PRO A 155 17.18 3.99 10.43
C PRO A 155 17.86 5.33 10.12
N CYS A 156 17.20 6.38 10.58
CA CYS A 156 17.54 7.79 10.68
C CYS A 156 16.32 8.48 11.33
N PHE A 157 15.94 8.00 12.52
CA PHE A 157 14.75 8.49 13.22
C PHE A 157 15.00 9.87 13.83
N GLY A 158 14.10 10.81 13.55
CA GLY A 158 14.06 12.08 14.24
C GLY A 158 13.28 13.12 13.47
N GLN A 159 12.68 14.06 14.19
CA GLN A 159 12.32 15.34 13.61
C GLN A 159 13.56 15.89 12.91
N PHE A 160 13.40 16.62 11.78
CA PHE A 160 14.42 17.59 11.39
C PHE A 160 14.89 18.26 12.68
N PRO A 161 16.16 18.13 13.09
CA PRO A 161 16.54 18.71 14.36
C PRO A 161 16.33 20.21 14.18
N ASN A 162 15.32 20.76 14.88
CA ASN A 162 15.08 22.20 14.94
C ASN A 162 16.30 22.96 15.48
N LYS A 163 17.31 22.24 15.99
CA LYS A 163 18.63 22.75 16.38
C LYS A 163 19.75 21.74 16.12
N CYS A 164 20.76 22.20 15.39
CA CYS A 164 22.11 21.61 15.35
C CYS A 164 22.73 21.50 16.75
N TYR A 165 23.19 20.31 17.14
CA TYR A 165 24.07 20.14 18.29
C TYR A 165 25.52 20.05 17.83
N TYR A 166 26.32 21.08 18.15
CA TYR A 166 27.72 21.24 17.74
C TYR A 166 28.68 20.13 18.20
N ALA A 167 28.24 19.19 19.06
CA ALA A 167 29.09 18.13 19.60
C ALA A 167 29.14 16.85 18.75
N VAL A 168 28.26 16.70 17.76
CA VAL A 168 28.23 15.55 16.84
C VAL A 168 28.05 16.05 15.41
N SER A 169 29.05 15.80 14.58
CA SER A 169 29.33 16.47 13.30
C SER A 169 28.38 16.11 12.14
N SER A 170 27.07 16.33 12.27
CA SER A 170 26.14 16.15 11.15
C SER A 170 24.92 17.07 11.27
N CYS A 171 25.07 18.32 10.85
CA CYS A 171 23.96 19.24 10.62
C CYS A 171 23.40 19.06 9.22
N CYS A 172 22.11 18.79 9.12
CA CYS A 172 21.32 18.86 7.89
C CYS A 172 21.16 20.33 7.48
N GLN A 173 21.05 20.63 6.19
CA GLN A 173 20.45 21.90 5.76
C GLN A 173 18.91 21.84 5.91
N GLU A 174 18.25 23.00 5.86
CA GLU A 174 16.79 23.08 5.80
C GLU A 174 16.28 22.27 4.59
N GLY A 175 15.39 21.31 4.84
CA GLY A 175 14.90 20.38 3.80
C GLY A 175 15.79 19.16 3.52
N GLN A 176 16.82 18.87 4.33
CA GLN A 176 17.66 17.67 4.22
C GLN A 176 17.57 16.75 5.45
N SER A 177 17.90 15.47 5.26
CA SER A 177 18.08 14.49 6.34
C SER A 177 19.56 14.38 6.75
N CYS A 178 19.83 14.07 8.03
CA CYS A 178 21.17 14.12 8.63
C CYS A 178 21.83 12.74 8.51
N CYS A 179 21.61 12.07 7.38
CA CYS A 179 22.02 10.69 7.19
C CYS A 179 23.39 10.66 6.50
N ASN A 180 24.43 10.35 7.26
CA ASN A 180 25.71 9.86 6.71
C ASN A 180 25.90 8.37 7.05
N GLY A 181 24.81 7.59 7.00
CA GLY A 181 24.75 6.19 7.42
C GLY A 181 24.31 5.24 6.31
N LYS A 182 24.85 4.03 6.31
CA LYS A 182 24.54 2.96 5.35
C LYS A 182 23.24 2.26 5.78
N LEU A 183 22.27 2.16 4.87
CA LEU A 183 21.01 1.45 5.09
C LEU A 183 21.27 -0.01 5.45
N LEU A 184 20.77 -0.44 6.61
CA LEU A 184 20.82 -1.84 7.04
C LEU A 184 19.44 -2.47 6.77
N ASN A 185 19.45 -3.59 6.05
CA ASN A 185 18.30 -4.46 5.73
C ASN A 185 17.29 -3.90 4.70
N ILE A 186 17.66 -4.06 3.43
CA ILE A 186 16.72 -4.14 2.29
C ILE A 186 15.91 -5.44 2.47
N CYS A 187 14.60 -5.46 2.20
CA CYS A 187 13.86 -6.73 2.22
C CYS A 187 14.53 -7.72 1.24
N GLY A 188 14.80 -8.95 1.69
CA GLY A 188 15.11 -10.05 0.77
C GLY A 188 13.89 -10.42 -0.08
N ASP A 189 14.09 -11.20 -1.14
CA ASP A 189 13.13 -11.51 -2.23
C ASP A 189 11.82 -12.23 -1.85
N THR A 190 11.40 -12.23 -0.58
CA THR A 190 10.15 -12.85 -0.12
C THR A 190 9.14 -11.77 0.28
N TRP A 191 8.11 -11.61 -0.54
CA TRP A 191 6.98 -10.70 -0.39
C TRP A 191 5.73 -11.48 -0.03
#